data_AF-A0A2S8BHT3-F1
#
_entry.id   AF-A0A2S8BHT3-F1
#
_cell.length_a   1.000
_cell.length_b   1.000
_cell.length_c   1.000
_cell.angle_alpha   90.00
_cell.angle_beta   90.00
_cell.angle_gamma   90.00
#
_symmetry.space_group_name_H-M   'P 1'
#
loop_
_entity.id
_entity.type
_entity.pdbx_description
1 polymer ?
#
loop_
_entity_poly.entity_id
_entity_poly.type
_entity_poly.pdbx_seq_one_letter_code
_entity_poly.pdbx_strand_id
1 'polypeptide(L)'
;MFDAFHMNSIALAPDGDLLISMRHTSTVYKVSPSTGQIAWQLGGKHSTFALQPGVQFAFQHDAQFADPHTIRLFNNDTDGADTLGQSSIEWIRLDEAAHTATLVRNQTHPGGVQTFAMGNAQPLPNGNTFGGWGTGQHISEFGPSGELVYDAQTPQAPPIARFCRSGVRNRPSRRRSASRPAIGRRSPPSGTGRPRSGSGGCWPVTPRPRYTRWPPRSGPGWRRRSRCPRRPGFRCRPWTGRGR
;
A
#
# COMPACT_ATOMS: atom_id res chain seq x y z
N MET A 1 -0.42 27.32 -9.94
CA MET A 1 0.58 26.47 -10.62
C MET A 1 -0.08 25.15 -10.93
N PHE A 2 0.00 24.67 -12.17
CA PHE A 2 -0.59 23.39 -12.59
C PHE A 2 0.45 22.27 -12.40
N ASP A 3 0.04 21.17 -11.78
CA ASP A 3 0.85 19.95 -11.63
C ASP A 3 0.33 18.90 -12.59
N ALA A 4 0.98 18.74 -13.74
CA ALA A 4 0.46 17.89 -14.82
C ALA A 4 0.63 16.39 -14.54
N PHE A 5 1.62 16.00 -13.72
CA PHE A 5 2.06 14.60 -13.62
C PHE A 5 1.94 14.06 -12.21
N HIS A 6 2.43 14.81 -11.22
CA HIS A 6 2.50 14.39 -9.83
C HIS A 6 3.15 13.01 -9.66
N MET A 7 4.46 12.94 -9.91
CA MET A 7 5.25 11.72 -9.68
C MET A 7 5.32 11.42 -8.18
N ASN A 8 4.90 10.22 -7.76
CA ASN A 8 4.75 9.88 -6.34
C ASN A 8 5.46 8.59 -5.90
N SER A 9 5.97 7.77 -6.83
CA SER A 9 6.86 6.66 -6.50
C SER A 9 7.82 6.33 -7.64
N ILE A 10 8.99 5.81 -7.26
CA ILE A 10 9.99 5.24 -8.15
C ILE A 10 10.53 3.94 -7.55
N ALA A 11 10.66 2.90 -8.35
CA ALA A 11 11.22 1.62 -7.97
C ALA A 11 12.13 1.06 -9.08
N LEU A 12 13.01 0.13 -8.75
CA LEU A 12 13.75 -0.64 -9.76
C LEU A 12 12.89 -1.80 -10.25
N ALA A 13 12.85 -1.96 -11.57
CA ALA A 13 12.35 -3.15 -12.23
C ALA A 13 13.37 -4.31 -12.11
N PRO A 14 12.94 -5.57 -12.28
CA PRO A 14 13.80 -6.75 -12.21
C PRO A 14 14.99 -6.73 -13.18
N ASP A 15 14.84 -6.08 -14.32
CA ASP A 15 15.86 -5.91 -15.37
C ASP A 15 16.73 -4.65 -15.20
N GLY A 16 16.49 -3.85 -14.16
CA GLY A 16 17.25 -2.65 -13.85
C GLY A 16 16.65 -1.36 -14.39
N ASP A 17 15.54 -1.41 -15.12
CA ASP A 17 14.78 -0.22 -15.51
C ASP A 17 14.12 0.47 -14.31
N LEU A 18 13.62 1.68 -14.52
CA LEU A 18 12.89 2.45 -13.52
C LEU A 18 11.39 2.23 -13.71
N LEU A 19 10.70 1.86 -12.64
CA LEU A 19 9.24 1.88 -12.56
C LEU A 19 8.79 3.17 -11.89
N ILE A 20 8.09 4.04 -12.60
CA ILE A 20 7.70 5.38 -12.17
C ILE A 20 6.18 5.50 -12.14
N SER A 21 5.62 5.95 -11.01
CA SER A 21 4.19 6.21 -10.87
C SER A 21 3.89 7.70 -10.98
N MET A 22 2.96 8.05 -11.87
CA MET A 22 2.44 9.41 -12.03
C MET A 22 0.95 9.43 -11.68
N ARG A 23 0.60 10.19 -10.63
CA ARG A 23 -0.73 10.22 -10.04
C ARG A 23 -1.75 10.88 -10.97
N HIS A 24 -1.42 12.03 -11.56
CA HIS A 24 -2.40 12.83 -12.30
C HIS A 24 -2.69 12.30 -13.71
N THR A 25 -1.82 11.44 -14.24
CA THR A 25 -2.08 10.71 -15.48
C THR A 25 -2.66 9.32 -15.22
N SER A 26 -2.82 8.90 -13.96
CA SER A 26 -3.19 7.54 -13.57
C SER A 26 -2.38 6.47 -14.32
N THR A 27 -1.07 6.71 -14.48
CA THR A 27 -0.19 5.88 -15.32
C THR A 27 1.08 5.48 -14.59
N VAL A 28 1.50 4.23 -14.80
CA VAL A 28 2.79 3.69 -14.37
C VAL A 28 3.67 3.47 -15.61
N TYR A 29 4.91 3.94 -15.57
CA TYR A 29 5.85 3.89 -16.68
C TYR A 29 7.04 3.01 -16.32
N LYS A 30 7.51 2.18 -17.27
CA LYS A 30 8.84 1.57 -17.22
C LYS A 30 9.77 2.35 -18.13
N VAL A 31 10.87 2.86 -17.56
CA VAL A 31 11.78 3.79 -18.24
C VAL A 31 13.20 3.30 -18.10
N SER A 32 13.93 3.21 -19.22
CA SER A 32 15.35 2.91 -19.19
C SER A 32 16.13 4.08 -18.56
N PRO A 33 16.87 3.86 -17.46
CA PRO A 33 17.66 4.92 -16.83
C PRO A 33 18.86 5.34 -17.68
N SER A 34 19.31 4.51 -18.63
CA SER A 34 20.46 4.80 -19.49
C SER A 34 20.07 5.62 -20.73
N THR A 35 18.88 5.42 -21.28
CA THR A 35 18.44 6.10 -22.51
C THR A 35 17.33 7.12 -22.28
N GLY A 36 16.61 7.04 -21.15
CA GLY A 36 15.42 7.83 -20.89
C GLY A 36 14.18 7.38 -21.67
N GLN A 37 14.27 6.29 -22.44
CA GLN A 37 13.17 5.78 -23.24
C GLN A 37 12.12 5.09 -22.36
N ILE A 38 10.84 5.33 -22.69
CA ILE A 38 9.71 4.62 -22.09
C ILE A 38 9.60 3.26 -22.80
N ALA A 39 9.86 2.17 -22.08
CA ALA A 39 9.69 0.81 -22.59
C ALA A 39 8.21 0.48 -22.75
N TRP A 40 7.39 0.84 -21.76
CA TRP A 40 5.95 0.71 -21.80
C TRP A 40 5.26 1.62 -20.77
N GLN A 41 3.94 1.77 -20.92
CA GLN A 41 3.08 2.47 -19.97
C GLN A 41 1.82 1.67 -19.64
N LEU A 42 1.51 1.54 -18.36
CA LEU A 42 0.35 0.83 -17.82
C LEU A 42 -0.67 1.83 -17.27
N GLY A 43 -1.92 1.69 -17.69
CA GLY A 43 -3.01 2.57 -17.27
C GLY A 43 -3.08 3.89 -18.05
N GLY A 44 -3.90 4.82 -17.53
CA GLY A 44 -4.17 6.10 -18.17
C GLY A 44 -4.81 5.97 -19.56
N LYS A 45 -4.73 7.05 -20.35
CA LYS A 45 -5.37 7.15 -21.68
C LYS A 45 -4.62 6.44 -22.81
N HIS A 46 -3.35 6.08 -22.59
CA HIS A 46 -2.44 5.63 -23.64
C HIS A 46 -1.69 4.35 -23.27
N SER A 47 -2.30 3.46 -22.49
CA SER A 47 -1.61 2.23 -22.09
C SER A 47 -1.11 1.44 -23.31
N THR A 48 0.12 0.95 -23.23
CA THR A 48 0.72 0.07 -24.24
C THR A 48 0.30 -1.39 -24.07
N PHE A 49 -0.60 -1.67 -23.13
CA PHE A 49 -1.18 -2.98 -22.88
C PHE A 49 -2.69 -2.94 -23.13
N ALA A 50 -3.22 -4.03 -23.70
CA ALA A 50 -4.64 -4.32 -23.64
C ALA A 50 -5.02 -4.66 -22.19
N LEU A 51 -5.76 -3.76 -21.55
CA LEU A 51 -6.23 -3.93 -20.18
C LEU A 51 -7.40 -4.92 -20.16
N GLN A 52 -7.19 -6.09 -19.57
CA GLN A 52 -8.23 -7.11 -19.41
C GLN A 52 -9.27 -6.66 -18.36
N PRO A 53 -10.48 -7.27 -18.35
CA PRO A 53 -11.52 -6.91 -17.40
C PRO A 53 -11.02 -6.85 -15.95
N GLY A 54 -11.40 -5.78 -15.25
CA GLY A 54 -11.02 -5.53 -13.86
C GLY A 54 -9.68 -4.79 -13.68
N VAL A 55 -8.85 -4.61 -14.71
CA VAL A 55 -7.66 -3.76 -14.61
C VAL A 55 -8.05 -2.30 -14.75
N GLN A 56 -8.27 -1.64 -13.61
CA GLN A 56 -8.56 -0.22 -13.52
C GLN A 56 -7.97 0.33 -12.23
N PHE A 57 -7.22 1.43 -12.34
CA PHE A 57 -6.75 2.19 -11.19
C PHE A 57 -6.65 3.67 -11.54
N ALA A 58 -6.74 4.51 -10.52
CA ALA A 58 -6.53 5.95 -10.66
C ALA A 58 -5.83 6.54 -9.45
N PHE A 59 -5.05 7.61 -9.70
CA PHE A 59 -4.34 8.36 -8.67
C PHE A 59 -3.42 7.49 -7.79
N GLN A 60 -2.91 6.40 -8.35
CA GLN A 60 -2.20 5.32 -7.67
C GLN A 60 -0.86 5.74 -7.05
N HIS A 61 -0.42 5.01 -6.04
CA HIS A 61 0.85 5.18 -5.33
C HIS A 61 1.63 3.85 -5.22
N ASP A 62 2.92 3.95 -4.85
CA ASP A 62 3.80 2.84 -4.43
C ASP A 62 3.91 1.66 -5.42
N ALA A 63 3.86 1.95 -6.73
CA ALA A 63 4.00 0.93 -7.77
C ALA A 63 5.39 0.27 -7.72
N GLN A 64 5.40 -1.06 -7.59
CA GLN A 64 6.59 -1.91 -7.50
C GLN A 64 6.33 -3.25 -8.17
N PHE A 65 7.35 -3.92 -8.70
CA PHE A 65 7.23 -5.33 -9.06
C PHE A 65 7.11 -6.22 -7.80
N ALA A 66 6.12 -7.10 -7.78
CA ALA A 66 5.96 -8.16 -6.80
C ALA A 66 6.77 -9.42 -7.19
N ASP A 67 6.91 -9.63 -8.50
CA ASP A 67 7.72 -10.67 -9.14
C ASP A 67 8.09 -10.17 -10.56
N PRO A 68 8.83 -10.94 -11.41
CA PRO A 68 9.25 -10.46 -12.72
C PRO A 68 8.16 -9.98 -13.68
N HIS A 69 6.91 -10.39 -13.47
CA HIS A 69 5.80 -10.12 -14.39
C HIS A 69 4.59 -9.46 -13.72
N THR A 70 4.59 -9.29 -12.40
CA THR A 70 3.44 -8.73 -11.68
C THR A 70 3.82 -7.44 -10.98
N ILE A 71 3.05 -6.38 -11.24
CA ILE A 71 3.13 -5.11 -10.51
C ILE A 71 2.17 -5.17 -9.33
N ARG A 72 2.65 -4.79 -8.15
CA ARG A 72 1.82 -4.39 -7.01
C ARG A 72 1.80 -2.87 -6.91
N LEU A 73 0.61 -2.29 -6.78
CA LEU A 73 0.42 -0.86 -6.55
C LEU A 73 -0.67 -0.63 -5.51
N PHE A 74 -0.70 0.58 -4.96
CA PHE A 74 -1.79 1.06 -4.13
C PHE A 74 -2.72 1.92 -4.99
N ASN A 75 -3.93 1.45 -5.27
CA ASN A 75 -4.94 2.18 -6.04
C ASN A 75 -5.74 3.08 -5.10
N ASN A 76 -5.67 4.39 -5.30
CA ASN A 76 -6.43 5.34 -4.48
C ASN A 76 -7.87 5.45 -4.98
N ASP A 77 -8.06 5.46 -6.29
CA ASP A 77 -9.34 5.51 -7.00
C ASP A 77 -10.23 6.73 -6.67
N THR A 78 -9.64 7.74 -6.02
CA THR A 78 -10.26 9.03 -5.75
C THR A 78 -9.20 10.10 -5.64
N ASP A 79 -9.52 11.33 -6.07
CA ASP A 79 -8.67 12.50 -5.86
C ASP A 79 -9.10 13.37 -4.67
N GLY A 80 -10.18 12.99 -3.99
CA GLY A 80 -10.79 13.69 -2.86
C GLY A 80 -11.99 14.55 -3.25
N ALA A 81 -12.16 14.88 -4.53
CA ALA A 81 -13.34 15.53 -5.08
C ALA A 81 -14.25 14.51 -5.77
N ASP A 82 -13.66 13.67 -6.63
CA ASP A 82 -14.33 12.60 -7.35
C ASP A 82 -13.84 11.23 -6.87
N THR A 83 -14.73 10.24 -6.90
CA THR A 83 -14.42 8.84 -6.56
C THR A 83 -14.88 7.92 -7.69
N LEU A 84 -13.96 7.06 -8.12
CA LEU A 84 -14.19 6.03 -9.15
C LEU A 84 -14.46 4.66 -8.51
N GLY A 85 -14.18 4.51 -7.21
CA GLY A 85 -14.34 3.27 -6.48
C GLY A 85 -13.67 3.27 -5.11
N GLN A 86 -13.48 2.08 -4.54
CA GLN A 86 -12.82 1.92 -3.25
C GLN A 86 -11.31 1.84 -3.43
N SER A 87 -10.57 2.49 -2.53
CA SER A 87 -9.12 2.32 -2.48
C SER A 87 -8.74 0.86 -2.20
N SER A 88 -7.66 0.40 -2.83
CA SER A 88 -7.26 -1.00 -2.80
C SER A 88 -5.76 -1.18 -3.00
N ILE A 89 -5.28 -2.41 -2.77
CA ILE A 89 -3.97 -2.86 -3.21
C ILE A 89 -4.19 -3.84 -4.36
N GLU A 90 -3.56 -3.58 -5.50
CA GLU A 90 -3.75 -4.37 -6.71
C GLU A 90 -2.48 -5.07 -7.14
N TRP A 91 -2.66 -6.26 -7.70
CA TRP A 91 -1.64 -7.03 -8.39
C TRP A 91 -2.06 -7.21 -9.84
N ILE A 92 -1.27 -6.68 -10.76
CA ILE A 92 -1.54 -6.70 -12.19
C ILE A 92 -0.39 -7.45 -12.87
N ARG A 93 -0.70 -8.58 -13.50
CA ARG A 93 0.25 -9.36 -14.29
C ARG A 93 0.35 -8.77 -15.68
N LEU A 94 1.58 -8.56 -16.14
CA LEU A 94 1.93 -8.09 -17.46
C LEU A 94 2.44 -9.25 -18.30
N ASP A 95 1.89 -9.37 -19.49
CA ASP A 95 2.48 -10.12 -20.59
C ASP A 95 3.08 -9.10 -21.56
N GLU A 96 4.37 -8.83 -21.42
CA GLU A 96 5.08 -7.86 -22.27
C GLU A 96 5.19 -8.32 -23.73
N ALA A 97 5.13 -9.63 -24.00
CA ALA A 97 5.18 -10.15 -25.36
C ALA A 97 3.82 -10.04 -26.06
N ALA A 98 2.74 -10.39 -25.36
CA ALA A 98 1.38 -10.28 -25.88
C ALA A 98 0.78 -8.87 -25.72
N HIS A 99 1.48 -7.95 -25.05
CA HIS A 99 0.98 -6.64 -24.68
C HIS A 99 -0.38 -6.70 -23.97
N THR A 100 -0.53 -7.59 -22.98
CA THR A 100 -1.75 -7.68 -22.16
C THR A 100 -1.47 -7.45 -20.68
N ALA A 101 -2.44 -6.85 -19.98
CA ALA A 101 -2.40 -6.69 -18.53
C ALA A 101 -3.63 -7.35 -17.91
N THR A 102 -3.44 -8.20 -16.90
CA THR A 102 -4.50 -8.96 -16.24
C THR A 102 -4.49 -8.72 -14.73
N LEU A 103 -5.65 -8.43 -14.15
CA LEU A 103 -5.79 -8.30 -12.70
C LEU A 103 -5.65 -9.69 -12.06
N VAL A 104 -4.67 -9.85 -11.17
CA VAL A 104 -4.45 -11.08 -10.40
C VAL A 104 -5.18 -11.02 -9.08
N ARG A 105 -5.14 -9.86 -8.41
CA ARG A 105 -5.75 -9.65 -7.09
C ARG A 105 -6.08 -8.19 -6.91
N ASN A 106 -7.26 -7.92 -6.37
CA ASN A 106 -7.66 -6.61 -5.87
C ASN A 106 -8.04 -6.77 -4.39
N GLN A 107 -7.30 -6.12 -3.51
CA GLN A 107 -7.47 -6.20 -2.06
C GLN A 107 -8.00 -4.88 -1.52
N THR A 108 -9.29 -4.85 -1.21
CA THR A 108 -9.93 -3.71 -0.52
C THR A 108 -9.83 -3.85 0.99
N HIS A 109 -10.02 -2.73 1.69
CA HIS A 109 -10.24 -2.74 3.14
C HIS A 109 -11.70 -3.13 3.44
N PRO A 110 -11.98 -4.14 4.29
CA PRO A 110 -13.35 -4.56 4.61
C PRO A 110 -14.24 -3.46 5.22
N GLY A 111 -13.62 -2.49 5.89
CA GLY A 111 -14.29 -1.30 6.43
C GLY A 111 -14.57 -0.19 5.40
N GLY A 112 -14.26 -0.40 4.11
CA GLY A 112 -14.50 0.60 3.05
C GLY A 112 -13.64 1.86 3.18
N VAL A 113 -12.37 1.72 3.61
CA VAL A 113 -11.45 2.85 3.75
C VAL A 113 -11.15 3.46 2.39
N GLN A 114 -11.41 4.75 2.25
CA GLN A 114 -11.02 5.56 1.09
C GLN A 114 -9.84 6.45 1.45
N THR A 115 -8.91 6.60 0.53
CA THR A 115 -7.70 7.43 0.71
C THR A 115 -7.38 8.15 -0.60
N PHE A 116 -7.53 9.47 -0.61
CA PHE A 116 -7.33 10.28 -1.82
C PHE A 116 -5.86 10.58 -2.13
N ALA A 117 -4.96 10.40 -1.16
CA ALA A 117 -3.54 10.64 -1.35
C ALA A 117 -2.71 9.67 -0.53
N MET A 118 -1.46 9.45 -0.97
CA MET A 118 -0.51 8.58 -0.32
C MET A 118 -0.99 7.12 -0.29
N GLY A 119 -0.34 6.30 0.51
CA GLY A 119 -0.64 4.89 0.67
C GLY A 119 0.42 4.00 0.05
N ASN A 120 0.52 2.78 0.54
CA ASN A 120 1.57 1.85 0.14
C ASN A 120 1.21 0.40 0.43
N ALA A 121 1.90 -0.51 -0.27
CA ALA A 121 1.75 -1.94 -0.08
C ALA A 121 3.13 -2.61 0.02
N GLN A 122 3.41 -3.20 1.18
CA GLN A 122 4.67 -3.87 1.49
C GLN A 122 4.47 -5.39 1.60
N PRO A 123 5.23 -6.23 0.87
CA PRO A 123 5.21 -7.66 1.07
C PRO A 123 5.96 -8.00 2.37
N LEU A 124 5.48 -9.00 3.09
CA LEU A 124 6.11 -9.49 4.32
C LEU A 124 6.69 -10.90 4.12
N PRO A 125 7.76 -11.28 4.85
CA PRO A 125 8.42 -12.58 4.69
C PRO A 125 7.53 -13.80 4.92
N ASN A 126 6.42 -13.64 5.65
CA ASN A 126 5.43 -14.69 5.91
C ASN A 126 4.38 -14.82 4.79
N GLY A 127 4.53 -14.12 3.67
CA GLY A 127 3.57 -14.11 2.57
C GLY A 127 2.42 -13.11 2.74
N ASN A 128 2.36 -12.40 3.86
CA ASN A 128 1.35 -11.37 4.09
C ASN A 128 1.67 -10.09 3.30
N THR A 129 0.66 -9.24 3.16
CA THR A 129 0.81 -7.87 2.65
C THR A 129 0.44 -6.87 3.72
N PHE A 130 1.35 -5.95 4.02
CA PHE A 130 1.10 -4.82 4.89
C PHE A 130 0.69 -3.60 4.06
N GLY A 131 -0.50 -3.07 4.32
CA GLY A 131 -1.06 -1.89 3.68
C GLY A 131 -1.00 -0.67 4.60
N GLY A 132 -0.45 0.44 4.11
CA GLY A 132 -0.62 1.75 4.70
C GLY A 132 -1.67 2.53 3.91
N TRP A 133 -2.74 2.99 4.56
CA TRP A 133 -3.90 3.62 3.90
C TRP A 133 -3.83 5.15 3.94
N GLY A 134 -2.65 5.73 3.73
CA GLY A 134 -2.43 7.16 3.48
C GLY A 134 -3.33 8.12 4.29
N THR A 135 -4.08 8.95 3.57
CA THR A 135 -5.04 9.91 4.17
C THR A 135 -6.27 9.25 4.79
N GLY A 136 -6.53 7.99 4.47
CA GLY A 136 -7.51 7.14 5.17
C GLY A 136 -7.10 6.79 6.60
N GLN A 137 -5.86 7.06 7.01
CA GLN A 137 -5.36 6.91 8.40
C GLN A 137 -5.51 5.50 8.97
N HIS A 138 -5.41 4.47 8.14
CA HIS A 138 -5.36 3.07 8.58
C HIS A 138 -4.01 2.43 8.27
N ILE A 139 -3.70 1.37 9.02
CA ILE A 139 -2.72 0.35 8.63
C ILE A 139 -3.37 -1.01 8.76
N SER A 140 -3.07 -1.91 7.83
CA SER A 140 -3.62 -3.25 7.83
C SER A 140 -2.58 -4.29 7.43
N GLU A 141 -2.77 -5.53 7.86
CA GLU A 141 -2.03 -6.69 7.36
C GLU A 141 -3.06 -7.68 6.81
N PHE A 142 -2.83 -8.13 5.58
CA PHE A 142 -3.64 -9.12 4.88
C PHE A 142 -2.84 -10.39 4.73
N GLY A 143 -3.47 -11.54 4.97
CA GLY A 143 -2.87 -12.82 4.67
C GLY A 143 -2.78 -13.11 3.17
N PRO A 144 -2.15 -14.25 2.80
CA PRO A 144 -1.98 -14.62 1.40
C PRO A 144 -3.32 -14.79 0.67
N SER A 145 -4.36 -15.29 1.36
CA SER A 145 -5.72 -15.44 0.83
C SER A 145 -6.58 -14.17 0.88
N GLY A 146 -6.07 -13.09 1.47
CA GLY A 146 -6.75 -11.78 1.53
C GLY A 146 -7.62 -11.54 2.75
N GLU A 147 -7.56 -12.44 3.72
CA GLU A 147 -8.13 -12.22 5.03
C GLU A 147 -7.40 -11.10 5.79
N LEU A 148 -8.16 -10.24 6.46
CA LEU A 148 -7.62 -9.17 7.30
C LEU A 148 -7.12 -9.76 8.62
N VAL A 149 -5.80 -9.79 8.83
CA VAL A 149 -5.16 -10.36 10.03
C VAL A 149 -4.78 -9.31 11.06
N TYR A 150 -4.67 -8.05 10.64
CA TYR A 150 -4.45 -6.90 11.51
C TYR A 150 -5.09 -5.66 10.89
N ASP A 151 -5.70 -4.82 11.72
CA ASP A 151 -6.16 -3.49 11.36
C ASP A 151 -5.98 -2.54 12.53
N ALA A 152 -5.55 -1.32 12.24
CA ALA A 152 -5.49 -0.24 13.22
C ALA A 152 -5.68 1.11 12.56
N GLN A 153 -6.53 1.93 13.16
CA GLN A 153 -6.60 3.35 12.86
C GLN A 153 -5.42 4.07 13.53
N THR A 154 -4.74 4.90 12.75
CA THR A 154 -3.62 5.72 13.20
C THR A 154 -4.15 7.03 13.80
N PRO A 155 -3.45 7.64 14.76
CA PRO A 155 -3.85 8.93 15.32
C PRO A 155 -4.01 10.00 14.24
N GLN A 156 -4.91 10.96 14.46
CA GLN A 156 -5.06 12.16 13.63
C GLN A 156 -3.84 13.08 13.77
N ALA A 157 -2.72 12.64 13.22
CA ALA A 157 -1.54 13.42 12.92
C ALA A 157 -1.59 13.80 11.43
N PRO A 158 -0.72 14.69 10.92
CA PRO A 158 -0.55 14.82 9.47
C PRO A 158 -0.37 13.41 8.88
N PRO A 159 -1.12 13.08 7.81
CA PRO A 159 -1.16 11.73 7.26
C PRO A 159 0.26 11.28 6.89
N ILE A 160 0.58 10.06 7.25
CA ILE A 160 1.88 9.47 6.98
C ILE A 160 1.86 8.90 5.56
N ALA A 161 2.81 9.38 4.74
CA ALA A 161 2.86 9.01 3.33
C ALA A 161 3.09 7.51 3.08
N ARG A 162 3.93 6.88 3.91
CA ARG A 162 4.33 5.48 3.76
C ARG A 162 4.58 4.84 5.13
N PHE A 163 3.95 3.70 5.40
CA PHE A 163 4.18 2.86 6.58
C PHE A 163 4.88 1.55 6.19
N CYS A 164 5.80 1.09 7.03
CA CYS A 164 6.50 -0.16 6.81
C CYS A 164 6.60 -0.97 8.10
N ARG A 165 6.47 -2.29 7.99
CA ARG A 165 6.77 -3.17 9.11
C ARG A 165 8.28 -3.21 9.34
N SER A 166 8.68 -2.84 10.56
CA SER A 166 10.09 -2.83 10.97
C SER A 166 10.73 -4.24 10.86
N GLY A 167 12.02 -4.28 10.52
CA GLY A 167 12.77 -5.54 10.34
C GLY A 167 12.71 -6.12 8.92
N VAL A 168 11.78 -5.67 8.08
CA VAL A 168 11.70 -6.06 6.66
C VAL A 168 12.35 -4.97 5.81
N ARG A 169 13.52 -5.24 5.24
CA ARG A 169 14.17 -4.36 4.26
C ARG A 169 13.91 -4.90 2.86
N ASN A 170 13.10 -4.22 2.06
CA ASN A 170 13.15 -4.35 0.60
C ASN A 170 14.42 -3.64 0.12
N ARG A 171 15.56 -4.34 0.17
CA ARG A 171 16.76 -3.88 -0.55
C ARG A 171 16.79 -4.59 -1.90
N PRO A 172 16.90 -3.88 -3.03
CA PRO A 172 17.29 -4.52 -4.28
C PRO A 172 18.64 -5.22 -4.04
N SER A 173 18.75 -6.48 -4.48
CA SER A 173 19.95 -7.29 -4.32
C SER A 173 21.09 -6.68 -5.11
N ARG A 174 21.89 -5.81 -4.48
CA ARG A 174 23.22 -5.48 -5.02
C ARG A 174 24.08 -6.73 -4.87
N ARG A 175 24.47 -7.33 -6.00
CA ARG A 175 25.59 -8.28 -6.04
C ARG A 175 26.81 -7.54 -5.48
N ARG A 176 27.26 -7.93 -4.30
CA ARG A 176 28.46 -7.35 -3.67
C ARG A 176 29.67 -7.84 -4.46
N SER A 177 30.25 -6.99 -5.31
CA SER A 177 31.64 -7.18 -5.71
C SER A 177 32.52 -6.95 -4.48
N ALA A 178 33.32 -7.95 -4.14
CA ALA A 178 34.22 -7.92 -2.99
C ALA A 178 35.45 -7.06 -3.31
N SER A 179 35.76 -6.10 -2.44
CA SER A 179 37.12 -5.78 -1.97
C SER A 179 37.13 -4.49 -1.14
N ARG A 180 37.51 -4.63 0.15
CA ARG A 180 38.44 -3.79 0.92
C ARG A 180 38.22 -4.00 2.44
N PRO A 181 39.30 -3.99 3.25
CA PRO A 181 39.30 -4.56 4.59
C PRO A 181 38.63 -3.64 5.62
N ALA A 182 38.18 -4.27 6.71
CA ALA A 182 37.51 -3.64 7.83
C ALA A 182 38.49 -2.82 8.70
N ILE A 183 38.08 -1.60 9.07
CA ILE A 183 38.66 -0.84 10.17
C ILE A 183 37.53 -0.23 11.02
N GLY A 184 37.57 -0.52 12.32
CA GLY A 184 37.03 0.35 13.38
C GLY A 184 35.60 0.09 13.84
N ARG A 185 35.45 -0.65 14.95
CA ARG A 185 34.25 -0.60 15.80
C ARG A 185 34.06 0.82 16.35
N ARG A 186 32.88 1.40 16.17
CA ARG A 186 32.38 2.51 17.00
C ARG A 186 30.99 2.16 17.52
N SER A 187 30.80 2.35 18.83
CA SER A 187 29.57 2.13 19.59
C SER A 187 28.39 2.94 19.03
N PRO A 188 27.14 2.49 19.22
CA PRO A 188 25.98 3.23 18.73
C PRO A 188 25.75 4.49 19.56
N PRO A 189 25.44 5.64 18.95
CA PRO A 189 24.94 6.78 19.70
C PRO A 189 23.50 6.51 20.14
N SER A 190 23.23 6.75 21.42
CA SER A 190 21.89 6.94 21.97
C SER A 190 21.28 8.21 21.38
N GLY A 191 20.34 8.08 20.45
CA GLY A 191 19.67 9.24 19.86
C GLY A 191 18.33 8.88 19.25
N THR A 192 17.26 9.45 19.81
CA THR A 192 15.91 9.49 19.25
C THR A 192 15.89 10.35 17.97
N GLY A 193 16.32 9.78 16.85
CA GLY A 193 16.32 10.45 15.56
C GLY A 193 14.95 10.35 14.87
N ARG A 194 14.25 11.48 14.71
CA ARG A 194 13.16 11.62 13.73
C ARG A 194 13.70 11.29 12.33
N PRO A 195 13.08 10.39 11.54
CA PRO A 195 13.51 10.18 10.17
C PRO A 195 13.24 11.44 9.34
N ARG A 196 14.27 11.90 8.62
CA ARG A 196 14.19 13.00 7.65
C ARG A 196 13.29 12.63 6.48
N SER A 197 12.49 13.58 6.01
CA SER A 197 11.66 13.51 4.81
C SER A 197 12.53 13.46 3.56
N GLY A 198 12.96 12.26 3.17
CA GLY A 198 13.48 11.96 1.84
C GLY A 198 12.50 11.01 1.14
N SER A 199 12.39 11.12 -0.18
CA SER A 199 11.48 10.42 -1.11
C SER A 199 11.56 8.88 -1.13
N GLY A 200 12.18 8.24 -0.14
CA GLY A 200 12.19 6.78 0.06
C GLY A 200 12.08 6.35 1.53
N GLY A 201 11.86 7.30 2.45
CA GLY A 201 11.71 7.03 3.87
C GLY A 201 10.34 6.43 4.19
N CYS A 202 10.28 5.51 5.14
CA CYS A 202 9.05 4.83 5.55
C CYS A 202 8.93 4.85 7.07
N TRP A 203 7.73 5.10 7.59
CA TRP A 203 7.50 5.12 9.03
C TRP A 203 7.41 3.69 9.59
N PRO A 204 8.30 3.31 10.52
CA PRO A 204 8.35 1.94 11.01
C PRO A 204 7.20 1.65 11.98
N VAL A 205 6.47 0.57 11.72
CA VAL A 205 5.51 -0.03 12.65
C VAL A 205 6.18 -1.23 13.33
N THR A 206 6.28 -1.17 14.65
CA THR A 206 6.68 -2.32 15.49
C THR A 206 5.42 -2.96 16.05
N PRO A 207 5.28 -4.30 16.01
CA PRO A 207 4.21 -4.93 16.76
C PRO A 207 4.46 -4.71 18.25
N ARG A 208 3.68 -3.83 18.88
CA ARG A 208 3.52 -3.87 20.34
C ARG A 208 2.56 -5.03 20.63
N PRO A 209 2.91 -5.98 21.50
CA PRO A 209 2.01 -7.08 21.83
C PRO A 209 0.84 -6.52 22.66
N ARG A 210 -0.22 -6.08 22.00
CA ARG A 210 -1.55 -5.96 22.59
C ARG A 210 -2.51 -6.68 21.66
N TYR A 211 -2.77 -7.93 22.02
CA TYR A 211 -3.66 -8.83 21.31
C TYR A 211 -5.10 -8.32 21.39
N THR A 212 -5.74 -8.16 20.24
CA THR A 212 -7.16 -8.47 20.06
C THR A 212 -7.25 -9.41 18.87
N ARG A 213 -7.14 -10.72 19.13
CA ARG A 213 -7.63 -11.74 18.21
C ARG A 213 -9.13 -11.54 18.08
N TRP A 214 -9.62 -11.26 16.88
CA TRP A 214 -11.03 -11.46 16.58
C TRP A 214 -11.32 -12.96 16.67
N PRO A 215 -12.23 -13.43 17.53
CA PRO A 215 -12.58 -14.84 17.56
C PRO A 215 -13.41 -15.20 16.31
N PRO A 216 -13.27 -16.42 15.77
CA PRO A 216 -14.19 -16.93 14.76
C PRO A 216 -15.60 -17.03 15.36
N ARG A 217 -16.61 -16.60 14.61
CA ARG A 217 -18.01 -16.72 15.02
C ARG A 217 -18.52 -18.13 14.76
N SER A 218 -18.67 -18.93 15.80
CA SER A 218 -19.57 -20.10 15.81
C SER A 218 -19.95 -20.51 17.25
N GLY A 219 -21.25 -20.69 17.51
CA GLY A 219 -21.77 -21.34 18.73
C GLY A 219 -22.69 -20.49 19.62
N PRO A 220 -23.90 -20.96 20.01
CA PRO A 220 -24.93 -20.16 20.65
C PRO A 220 -24.75 -20.11 22.18
N GLY A 221 -24.87 -18.92 22.76
CA GLY A 221 -25.03 -18.75 24.21
C GLY A 221 -24.10 -17.71 24.82
N TRP A 222 -24.40 -16.43 24.61
CA TRP A 222 -23.88 -15.37 25.48
C TRP A 222 -25.00 -14.40 25.86
N ARG A 223 -25.37 -14.44 27.15
CA ARG A 223 -26.24 -13.47 27.81
C ARG A 223 -25.60 -12.08 27.71
N ARG A 224 -26.41 -11.09 27.34
CA ARG A 224 -26.03 -9.66 27.30
C ARG A 224 -25.48 -9.21 28.66
N ARG A 225 -24.21 -8.81 28.73
CA ARG A 225 -23.74 -7.84 29.72
C ARG A 225 -23.42 -6.54 28.99
N SER A 226 -24.40 -5.64 28.96
CA SER A 226 -24.25 -4.25 28.59
C SER A 226 -23.54 -3.49 29.70
N ARG A 227 -22.32 -3.00 29.45
CA ARG A 227 -21.74 -1.88 30.20
C ARG A 227 -21.45 -0.75 29.22
N CYS A 228 -22.40 0.18 29.14
CA CYS A 228 -22.21 1.50 28.54
C CYS A 228 -21.59 2.41 29.62
N PRO A 229 -20.50 3.16 29.35
CA PRO A 229 -20.09 4.25 30.22
C PRO A 229 -21.09 5.40 30.07
N ARG A 230 -21.75 5.80 31.16
CA ARG A 230 -22.64 6.97 31.19
C ARG A 230 -21.81 8.25 31.04
N ARG A 231 -21.98 8.99 29.94
CA ARG A 231 -21.78 10.45 29.88
C ARG A 231 -23.11 11.11 29.54
N PRO A 232 -23.50 12.24 30.15
CA PRO A 232 -24.80 12.87 29.87
C PRO A 232 -24.75 13.54 28.49
N GLY A 233 -25.74 13.27 27.63
CA GLY A 233 -25.97 14.10 26.43
C GLY A 233 -26.34 13.40 25.11
N PHE A 234 -26.15 12.09 24.95
CA PHE A 234 -26.47 11.42 23.68
C PHE A 234 -27.37 10.20 23.86
N ARG A 235 -28.55 10.22 23.24
CA ARG A 235 -29.48 9.08 23.15
C ARG A 235 -29.04 8.17 22.00
N CYS A 236 -28.65 6.92 22.30
CA CYS A 236 -28.50 5.88 21.28
C CYS A 236 -29.89 5.45 20.79
N ARG A 237 -30.20 5.66 19.50
CA ARG A 237 -31.31 4.95 18.84
C ARG A 237 -30.77 3.62 18.26
N PRO A 238 -31.41 2.47 18.50
CA PRO A 238 -31.05 1.23 17.84
C PRO A 238 -31.49 1.27 16.38
N TRP A 239 -30.57 0.95 15.46
CA TRP A 239 -30.87 0.74 14.05
C TRP A 239 -31.39 -0.69 13.87
N THR A 240 -32.67 -0.82 13.52
CA THR A 240 -33.26 -2.07 13.05
C THR A 240 -33.12 -2.11 11.53
N GLY A 241 -32.18 -2.90 11.02
CA GLY A 241 -32.11 -3.22 9.60
C GLY A 241 -33.33 -4.03 9.18
N ARG A 242 -33.94 -3.66 8.05
CA ARG A 242 -34.74 -4.57 7.23
C ARG A 242 -34.10 -4.58 5.85
N GLY A 243 -33.74 -5.77 5.39
CA GLY A 243 -33.36 -6.00 4.01
C GLY A 243 -34.57 -5.92 3.09
N ARG A 244 -34.31 -5.49 1.86
CA ARG A 244 -34.47 -6.28 0.63
C ARG A 244 -33.37 -5.83 -0.33
#